data_AF-A0A7I9V6P7-F1
#
_entry.id   AF-A0A7I9V6P7-F1
#
_cell.length_a   1.000
_cell.length_b   1.000
_cell.length_c   1.000
_cell.angle_alpha   90.00
_cell.angle_beta   90.00
_cell.angle_gamma   90.00
#
_symmetry.space_group_name_H-M   'P 1'
#
loop_
_entity.id
_entity.type
_entity.pdbx_description
1 polymer ?
#
loop_
_entity_poly.entity_id
_entity_poly.type
_entity_poly.pdbx_seq_one_letter_code
_entity_poly.pdbx_strand_id
1 'polypeptide(L)'
;MGRSPPRDLVYRAQRARNDGINVMGFNYWSLTDNYEWGSYTPRFGLYTVNVQTDPSLTRHATPAVAAYRDIARANGVGPRYRPSRPASWCSLVQGARSSVDPVR
;
A
#
# COMPACT_ATOMS: atom_id res chain seq x y z
N MET A 1 16.70 -3.06 4.36
CA MET A 1 15.92 -3.48 3.17
C MET A 1 14.45 -3.58 3.57
N GLY A 2 13.78 -2.44 3.73
CA GLY A 2 12.48 -2.35 4.39
C GLY A 2 11.32 -2.49 3.40
N ARG A 3 10.49 -3.52 3.58
CA ARG A 3 9.21 -3.65 2.86
C ARG A 3 8.48 -2.31 2.99
N SER A 4 8.16 -1.68 1.86
CA SER A 4 7.38 -0.43 1.81
C SER A 4 5.95 -0.67 1.27
N PRO A 5 5.16 -1.60 1.84
CA PRO A 5 3.92 -2.07 1.22
C PRO A 5 2.91 -0.94 0.91
N PRO A 6 2.63 0.04 1.79
CA PRO A 6 1.61 1.05 1.47
C PRO A 6 2.05 2.04 0.40
N ARG A 7 3.34 2.41 0.34
CA ARG A 7 3.82 3.45 -0.58
C ARG A 7 3.72 3.01 -2.05
N ASP A 8 4.08 1.76 -2.35
CA ASP A 8 3.95 1.21 -3.71
C ASP A 8 2.49 1.11 -4.18
N LEU A 9 1.58 0.72 -3.29
CA LEU A 9 0.16 0.60 -3.61
C LEU A 9 -0.46 1.98 -3.88
N VAL A 10 -0.15 2.97 -3.03
CA VAL A 10 -0.64 4.33 -3.21
C VAL A 10 -0.03 4.99 -4.44
N TYR A 11 1.26 4.76 -4.73
CA TYR A 11 1.88 5.20 -5.99
C TYR A 11 1.09 4.72 -7.21
N ARG A 12 0.71 3.43 -7.25
CA ARG A 12 -0.08 2.88 -8.37
C ARG A 12 -1.47 3.49 -8.46
N ALA A 13 -2.15 3.71 -7.34
CA ALA A 13 -3.45 4.38 -7.33
C ALA A 13 -3.36 5.84 -7.82
N GLN A 14 -2.32 6.57 -7.41
CA GLN A 14 -2.05 7.92 -7.91
C GLN A 14 -1.74 7.93 -9.40
N ARG A 15 -0.97 6.96 -9.90
CA ARG A 15 -0.70 6.81 -11.33
C ARG A 15 -2.00 6.64 -12.13
N ALA A 16 -2.87 5.72 -11.70
CA ALA A 16 -4.16 5.51 -12.34
C ALA A 16 -5.01 6.80 -12.38
N ARG A 17 -5.02 7.56 -11.28
CA ARG A 17 -5.70 8.85 -11.21
C ARG A 17 -5.10 9.87 -12.19
N ASN A 18 -3.77 9.95 -12.27
CA ASN A 18 -3.06 10.83 -13.20
C ASN A 18 -3.28 10.44 -14.68
N ASP A 19 -3.52 9.15 -14.94
CA ASP A 19 -3.89 8.63 -16.27
C ASP A 19 -5.36 8.94 -16.64
N GLY A 20 -6.10 9.69 -15.79
CA GLY A 20 -7.48 10.12 -16.05
C GLY A 20 -8.57 9.16 -15.55
N ILE A 21 -8.20 8.10 -14.83
CA ILE A 21 -9.18 7.19 -14.22
C ILE A 21 -9.77 7.87 -12.98
N ASN A 22 -11.10 7.81 -12.81
CA ASN A 22 -11.81 8.39 -11.67
C ASN A 22 -11.61 7.56 -10.38
N VAL A 23 -10.40 7.64 -9.79
CA VAL A 23 -10.07 7.01 -8.51
C VAL A 23 -10.39 7.98 -7.37
N MET A 24 -11.48 7.71 -6.65
CA MET A 24 -11.97 8.58 -5.56
C MET A 24 -11.24 8.36 -4.23
N GLY A 25 -10.62 7.20 -4.01
CA GLY A 25 -9.97 6.89 -2.74
C GLY A 25 -9.25 5.54 -2.73
N PHE A 26 -8.55 5.27 -1.63
CA PHE A 26 -7.80 4.04 -1.41
C PHE A 26 -7.92 3.61 0.05
N ASN A 27 -8.37 2.37 0.27
CA ASN A 27 -8.44 1.74 1.58
C ASN A 27 -7.37 0.65 1.68
N TYR A 28 -6.51 0.74 2.69
CA TYR A 28 -5.47 -0.27 2.91
C TYR A 28 -6.07 -1.49 3.61
N TRP A 29 -5.86 -2.68 3.02
CA TRP A 29 -6.14 -3.94 3.70
C TRP A 29 -4.88 -4.39 4.45
N SER A 30 -4.88 -4.41 5.78
CA SER A 30 -5.97 -4.12 6.71
C SER A 30 -5.52 -3.15 7.80
N LEU A 31 -6.47 -2.61 8.57
CA LEU A 31 -6.12 -1.77 9.72
C LEU A 31 -5.36 -2.59 10.78
N THR A 32 -5.82 -3.80 11.09
CA THR A 32 -5.17 -4.72 12.04
C THR A 32 -4.96 -6.08 11.42
N ASP A 33 -4.00 -6.84 11.93
CA ASP A 33 -3.97 -8.27 11.70
C ASP A 33 -5.30 -8.88 12.16
N ASN A 34 -5.82 -9.81 11.35
CA ASN A 34 -7.14 -10.41 11.52
C ASN A 34 -7.10 -11.90 11.15
N TYR A 35 -8.26 -12.55 11.20
CA TYR A 35 -8.41 -13.93 10.78
C TYR A 35 -8.51 -13.99 9.26
N GLU A 36 -7.44 -14.46 8.62
CA GLU A 36 -7.37 -14.54 7.18
C GLU A 36 -7.81 -15.95 6.74
N TRP A 37 -9.11 -16.11 6.52
CA TRP A 37 -9.73 -17.24 5.82
C TRP A 37 -9.26 -18.64 6.26
N GLY A 38 -9.18 -18.89 7.57
CA GLY A 38 -8.71 -20.18 8.10
C GLY A 38 -7.46 -20.09 8.96
N SER A 39 -6.79 -18.93 8.99
CA SER A 39 -5.52 -18.80 9.70
C SER A 39 -5.27 -17.39 10.26
N TYR A 40 -4.57 -17.32 11.39
CA TYR A 40 -3.96 -16.10 11.92
C TYR A 40 -2.46 -16.03 11.59
N THR A 41 -1.92 -16.95 10.81
CA THR A 41 -0.50 -16.93 10.44
C THR A 41 -0.17 -15.79 9.48
N PRO A 42 -0.96 -15.52 8.42
CA PRO A 42 -0.74 -14.35 7.58
C PRO A 42 -0.97 -13.05 8.34
N ARG A 43 -0.08 -12.07 8.14
CA ARG A 43 -0.12 -10.76 8.80
C ARG A 43 -0.06 -9.65 7.76
N PHE A 44 -1.11 -8.83 7.70
CA PHE A 44 -1.30 -7.77 6.70
C PHE A 44 -1.57 -6.40 7.34
N GLY A 45 -1.85 -6.36 8.64
CA GLY A 45 -2.33 -5.19 9.34
C GLY A 45 -1.30 -4.06 9.37
N LEU A 46 -1.80 -2.83 9.34
CA LEU A 46 -1.01 -1.68 9.79
C LEU A 46 -0.62 -1.85 11.26
N TYR A 47 -1.51 -2.41 12.07
CA TYR A 47 -1.24 -2.79 13.45
C TYR A 47 -1.21 -4.31 13.62
N THR A 48 -0.27 -4.80 14.40
CA THR A 48 -0.23 -6.20 14.84
C THR A 48 -1.06 -6.40 16.09
N VAL A 49 -1.81 -7.50 16.12
CA VAL A 49 -2.64 -7.93 17.26
C VAL A 49 -2.33 -9.38 17.59
N ASN A 50 -2.01 -9.65 18.86
CA ASN A 50 -1.77 -11.00 19.34
C ASN A 50 -3.07 -11.64 19.85
N VAL A 51 -3.81 -12.25 18.93
CA VAL A 51 -5.08 -12.92 19.26
C VAL A 51 -4.93 -14.20 20.08
N GLN A 52 -3.72 -14.77 20.20
CA GLN A 52 -3.51 -16.06 20.87
C GLN A 52 -3.27 -15.90 22.36
N THR A 53 -2.53 -14.85 22.77
CA THR A 53 -2.08 -14.71 24.16
C THR A 53 -2.44 -13.39 24.80
N ASP A 54 -2.92 -12.40 24.04
CA ASP A 54 -3.33 -11.11 24.60
C ASP A 54 -4.87 -10.99 24.65
N PRO A 55 -5.49 -11.20 25.82
CA PRO A 55 -6.95 -11.07 25.95
C PRO A 55 -7.44 -9.63 25.78
N SER A 56 -6.57 -8.62 25.89
CA SER A 56 -6.92 -7.22 25.66
C SER A 56 -6.94 -6.84 24.17
N LEU A 57 -6.41 -7.71 23.30
CA LEU A 57 -6.31 -7.51 21.86
C LEU A 57 -5.66 -6.16 21.52
N THR A 58 -4.58 -5.83 22.21
CA THR A 58 -3.85 -4.57 22.04
C THR A 58 -3.29 -4.46 20.62
N ARG A 59 -3.46 -3.28 20.02
CA ARG A 59 -2.99 -2.96 18.66
C ARG A 59 -1.61 -2.34 18.71
N HIS A 60 -0.60 -3.08 18.27
CA HIS A 60 0.78 -2.60 18.21
C HIS A 60 1.10 -2.03 16.83
N ALA A 61 1.50 -0.76 16.78
CA ALA A 61 1.80 -0.10 15.52
C ALA A 61 3.03 -0.73 14.84
N THR A 62 2.90 -1.10 13.57
CA THR A 62 4.05 -1.48 12.73
C THR A 62 4.66 -0.22 12.07
N PRO A 63 5.85 -0.31 11.45
CA PRO A 63 6.39 0.78 10.64
C PRO A 63 5.46 1.23 9.49
N ALA A 64 4.53 0.38 9.06
CA ALA A 64 3.54 0.75 8.04
C ALA A 64 2.56 1.83 8.53
N VAL A 65 2.30 1.95 9.84
CA VAL A 65 1.45 3.03 10.40
C VAL A 65 2.06 4.39 10.14
N ALA A 66 3.36 4.55 10.44
CA ALA A 66 4.06 5.81 10.18
C ALA A 66 4.05 6.13 8.69
N ALA A 67 4.38 5.14 7.85
CA ALA A 67 4.33 5.30 6.40
C ALA A 67 2.95 5.72 5.88
N TYR A 68 1.87 5.07 6.33
CA TYR A 68 0.52 5.38 5.89
C TYR A 68 0.03 6.74 6.40
N ARG A 69 0.43 7.14 7.62
CA ARG A 69 0.18 8.50 8.15
C ARG A 69 0.87 9.57 7.31
N ASP A 70 2.13 9.37 6.95
CA ASP A 70 2.88 10.33 6.11
C ASP A 70 2.21 10.49 4.75
N ILE A 71 1.84 9.36 4.12
CA ILE A 71 1.14 9.36 2.82
C ILE A 71 -0.20 10.11 2.92
N ALA A 72 -0.99 9.82 3.95
CA ALA A 72 -2.29 10.47 4.14
C ALA A 72 -2.13 11.99 4.35
N ARG A 73 -1.15 12.41 5.16
CA ARG A 73 -0.85 13.84 5.38
C ARG A 73 -0.33 14.55 4.13
N ALA A 74 0.48 13.87 3.33
CA ALA A 74 1.04 14.41 2.10
C ALA A 74 0.10 14.27 0.88
N ASN A 75 -1.09 13.68 1.05
CA ASN A 75 -2.03 13.35 -0.03
C ASN A 75 -1.41 12.47 -1.14
N GLY A 76 -0.53 11.54 -0.76
CA GLY A 76 0.15 10.63 -1.68
C GLY A 76 1.63 10.46 -1.39
N VAL A 77 2.33 9.80 -2.31
CA VAL A 77 3.79 9.76 -2.35
C VAL A 77 4.33 10.94 -3.16
N GLY A 78 5.51 11.44 -2.79
CA GLY A 78 6.15 12.55 -3.49
C GLY A 78 6.75 12.16 -4.85
N PRO A 79 7.10 13.15 -5.70
CA PRO A 79 7.54 12.94 -7.09
C PRO A 79 8.88 12.20 -7.22
N ARG A 80 9.67 12.16 -6.14
CA ARG A 80 10.95 11.42 -6.08
C ARG A 80 10.79 9.97 -5.60
N TYR A 81 9.58 9.54 -5.23
CA TYR A 81 9.34 8.16 -4.80
C TYR A 81 9.52 7.19 -5.97
N ARG A 82 10.32 6.15 -5.76
CA ARG A 82 10.45 5.05 -6.73
C ARG A 82 9.82 3.79 -6.14
N PRO A 83 8.88 3.14 -6.86
CA PRO A 83 8.26 1.92 -6.37
C PRO A 83 9.29 0.80 -6.25
N SER A 84 9.13 -0.04 -5.23
CA SER A 84 10.05 -1.15 -4.95
C SER A 84 9.98 -2.26 -6.01
N ARG A 85 8.83 -2.40 -6.68
CA ARG A 85 8.66 -3.27 -7.85
C ARG A 85 8.64 -2.42 -9.12
N PRO A 86 9.55 -2.67 -10.09
CA PRO A 86 9.58 -1.91 -11.34
C PRO A 86 8.32 -2.19 -12.17
N ALA A 87 8.03 -1.29 -13.11
CA ALA A 87 7.04 -1.56 -14.14
C ALA A 87 7.45 -2.82 -14.91
N SER A 88 6.48 -3.70 -15.14
CA SER A 88 6.67 -4.89 -16.00
C SER A 88 6.35 -4.53 -17.45
N TRP A 89 6.58 -5.47 -18.36
CA TRP A 89 6.42 -5.31 -19.81
C TRP A 89 5.19 -4.50 -20.23
N CYS A 90 5.37 -3.70 -21.30
CA CYS A 90 4.32 -2.85 -21.84
C CYS A 90 3.03 -3.65 -22.05
N SER A 91 1.93 -3.17 -21.48
CA SER A 91 0.62 -3.70 -21.82
C SER A 91 0.38 -3.44 -23.31
N LEU A 92 0.09 -4.49 -24.07
CA LEU A 92 -0.25 -4.37 -25.50
C LEU A 92 -1.48 -3.47 -25.73
N VAL A 93 -2.30 -3.27 -24.69
CA VAL A 93 -3.50 -2.43 -24.72
C VAL A 93 -3.17 -0.95 -24.44
N GLN A 94 -2.17 -0.66 -23.59
CA GLN A 94 -1.84 0.70 -23.15
C GLN A 94 -0.53 1.25 -23.78
N GLY A 95 0.17 0.44 -24.57
CA GLY A 95 1.39 0.84 -25.29
C GLY A 95 2.55 1.22 -24.36
N ALA A 96 3.51 2.00 -24.87
CA ALA A 96 4.73 2.35 -24.13
C ALA A 96 4.49 3.10 -22.80
N ARG A 97 3.37 3.82 -22.67
CA ARG A 97 3.03 4.65 -21.50
C ARG A 97 2.92 3.84 -20.21
N SER A 98 2.57 2.55 -20.28
CA SER A 98 2.49 1.69 -19.09
C SER A 98 3.85 1.50 -18.40
N SER A 99 4.96 1.77 -19.10
CA SER A 99 6.31 1.41 -18.67
C SER A 99 7.21 2.63 -18.41
N VAL A 100 6.91 3.80 -18.96
CA VAL A 100 7.84 4.95 -18.97
C VAL A 100 7.40 6.17 -18.16
N ASP A 101 6.11 6.29 -17.81
CA ASP A 101 5.59 7.49 -17.15
C ASP A 101 5.55 7.33 -15.62
N PRO A 102 6.40 8.07 -14.86
CA PRO A 102 6.30 8.12 -13.41
C PRO A 102 5.10 8.97 -12.96
N VAL A 103 4.64 8.74 -11.74
CA VAL A 103 3.65 9.61 -11.09
C VAL A 103 4.27 11.00 -10.92
N ARG A 104 3.67 12.01 -11.57
CA ARG A 104 3.96 13.44 -11.36
C ARG A 104 3.34 13.94 -10.07
#